data_AF-A6IQ30-F1
#
_entry.id   AF-A6IQ30-F1
#
_cell.length_a   1.000
_cell.length_b   1.000
_cell.length_c   1.000
_cell.angle_alpha   90.00
_cell.angle_beta   90.00
_cell.angle_gamma   90.00
#
_symmetry.space_group_name_H-M   'P 1'
#
loop_
_entity.id
_entity.type
_entity.pdbx_description
1 polymer ?
#
loop_
_entity_poly.entity_id
_entity_poly.type
_entity_poly.pdbx_seq_one_letter_code
_entity_poly.pdbx_strand_id
1 'polypeptide(L)'
;MADEQEIMCKLESIKEIRNKTLQMEKIKARLKAEFEALESEERHLKEYKQEMDLLLQEKMAHVEELRLIHADINVMENTIKQSENDLNKLLESTRRLHDEYKPLKEHVDALRMTLGLQRLPDLCEEEEKLSLE
;
A
#
# COMPACT_ATOMS: atom_id res chain seq x y z
N MET A 1 29.71 -88.96 -4.43
CA MET A 1 30.80 -88.16 -5.08
C MET A 1 30.23 -87.11 -6.04
N ALA A 2 29.78 -87.43 -7.26
CA ALA A 2 29.26 -86.41 -8.20
C ALA A 2 27.93 -85.76 -7.76
N ASP A 3 26.96 -86.56 -7.29
CA ASP A 3 25.68 -86.06 -6.75
C ASP A 3 25.86 -85.18 -5.51
N GLU A 4 26.79 -85.53 -4.62
CA GLU A 4 27.07 -84.73 -3.42
C GLU A 4 27.69 -83.38 -3.77
N GLN A 5 28.54 -83.33 -4.79
CA GLN A 5 29.11 -82.08 -5.30
C GLN A 5 28.01 -81.17 -5.89
N GLU A 6 27.08 -81.74 -6.66
CA GLU A 6 25.96 -81.00 -7.25
C GLU A 6 25.00 -80.46 -6.17
N ILE A 7 24.71 -81.27 -5.15
CA ILE A 7 23.91 -80.86 -3.99
C ILE A 7 24.60 -79.70 -3.26
N MET A 8 25.92 -79.77 -3.06
CA MET A 8 26.69 -78.68 -2.42
C MET A 8 26.62 -77.37 -3.22
N CYS A 9 26.81 -77.40 -4.54
CA CYS A 9 26.69 -76.20 -5.39
C CYS A 9 25.28 -75.57 -5.33
N LYS A 10 24.22 -76.40 -5.29
CA LYS A 10 22.84 -75.92 -5.13
C LYS A 10 22.63 -75.23 -3.78
N LEU A 11 23.18 -75.79 -2.69
CA LEU A 11 23.09 -75.19 -1.36
C LEU A 11 23.83 -73.85 -1.26
N GLU A 12 24.99 -73.73 -1.89
CA GLU A 12 25.73 -72.45 -1.97
C GLU A 12 24.93 -71.38 -2.73
N SER A 13 24.33 -71.77 -3.86
CA SER A 13 23.45 -70.89 -4.64
C SER A 13 22.24 -70.43 -3.82
N ILE A 14 21.59 -71.32 -3.07
CA ILE A 14 20.47 -70.99 -2.18
C ILE A 14 20.90 -70.02 -1.08
N LYS A 15 22.08 -70.23 -0.49
CA LYS A 15 22.64 -69.32 0.53
C LYS A 15 22.88 -67.92 -0.04
N GLU A 16 23.41 -67.83 -1.26
CA GLU A 16 23.61 -66.54 -1.94
C GLU A 16 22.27 -65.86 -2.25
N ILE A 17 21.28 -66.59 -2.79
CA ILE A 17 19.92 -66.08 -3.05
C ILE A 17 19.30 -65.50 -1.78
N ARG A 18 19.40 -66.21 -0.65
CA ARG A 18 18.89 -65.74 0.64
C ARG A 18 19.56 -64.43 1.06
N ASN A 19 20.89 -64.35 0.96
CA ASN A 19 21.63 -63.14 1.32
C ASN A 19 21.25 -61.95 0.45
N LYS A 20 21.15 -62.14 -0.88
CA LYS A 20 20.70 -61.08 -1.80
C LYS A 20 19.26 -60.65 -1.54
N THR A 21 18.38 -61.60 -1.22
CA THR A 21 16.98 -61.31 -0.87
C THR A 21 16.88 -60.44 0.38
N LEU A 22 17.67 -60.74 1.43
CA LEU A 22 17.73 -59.92 2.64
C LEU A 22 18.28 -58.51 2.38
N GLN A 23 19.31 -58.37 1.54
CA GLN A 23 19.84 -57.06 1.15
C GLN A 23 18.81 -56.27 0.34
N MET A 24 18.14 -56.92 -0.61
CA MET A 24 17.11 -56.30 -1.43
C MET A 24 15.93 -55.79 -0.59
N GLU A 25 15.44 -56.56 0.38
CA GLU A 25 14.35 -56.12 1.26
C GLU A 25 14.75 -54.91 2.13
N LYS A 26 16.01 -54.84 2.59
CA LYS A 26 16.53 -53.64 3.29
C LYS A 26 16.54 -52.41 2.39
N ILE A 27 16.99 -52.55 1.14
CA ILE A 27 17.03 -51.45 0.17
C ILE A 27 15.61 -51.02 -0.18
N LYS A 28 14.70 -51.97 -0.40
CA LYS A 28 13.29 -51.73 -0.71
C LYS A 28 12.57 -50.97 0.42
N ALA A 29 12.83 -51.32 1.68
CA ALA A 29 12.28 -50.60 2.82
C ALA A 29 12.74 -49.14 2.87
N ARG A 30 14.05 -48.90 2.65
CA ARG A 30 14.59 -47.53 2.56
C ARG A 30 13.99 -46.76 1.40
N LEU A 31 13.91 -47.39 0.22
CA LEU A 31 13.37 -46.76 -0.98
C LEU A 31 11.91 -46.32 -0.79
N LYS A 32 11.09 -47.11 -0.09
CA LYS A 32 9.71 -46.71 0.24
C LYS A 32 9.66 -45.47 1.13
N ALA A 33 10.50 -45.40 2.16
CA ALA A 33 10.56 -44.22 3.03
C ALA A 33 11.01 -42.97 2.26
N GLU A 34 11.98 -43.11 1.34
CA GLU A 34 12.41 -41.99 0.49
C GLU A 34 11.28 -41.53 -0.46
N PHE A 35 10.48 -42.45 -1.00
CA PHE A 35 9.31 -42.06 -1.82
C PHE A 35 8.27 -41.28 -1.01
N GLU A 36 7.96 -41.72 0.21
CA GLU A 36 7.03 -41.00 1.09
C GLU A 36 7.55 -39.60 1.44
N ALA A 37 8.86 -39.47 1.72
CA ALA A 37 9.49 -38.17 1.96
C ALA A 37 9.45 -37.27 0.73
N LEU A 38 9.72 -37.82 -0.46
CA LEU A 38 9.66 -37.09 -1.72
C LEU A 38 8.25 -36.56 -2.01
N GLU A 39 7.22 -37.39 -1.88
CA GLU A 39 5.82 -36.99 -2.08
C GLU A 39 5.37 -35.90 -1.09
N SER A 40 5.86 -35.98 0.16
CA SER A 40 5.63 -34.94 1.17
C SER A 40 6.27 -33.61 0.77
N GLU A 41 7.52 -33.65 0.31
CA GLU A 41 8.25 -32.44 -0.11
C GLU A 41 7.65 -31.80 -1.36
N GLU A 42 7.18 -32.60 -2.33
CA GLU A 42 6.45 -32.09 -3.50
C GLU A 42 5.17 -31.34 -3.10
N ARG A 43 4.48 -31.83 -2.06
CA ARG A 43 3.28 -31.16 -1.53
C ARG A 43 3.63 -29.81 -0.89
N HIS A 44 4.63 -29.79 -0.01
CA HIS A 44 5.09 -28.54 0.61
C HIS A 44 5.55 -27.52 -0.44
N LEU A 45 6.30 -27.96 -1.46
CA LEU A 45 6.75 -27.08 -2.52
C LEU A 45 5.59 -26.44 -3.29
N LYS A 46 4.50 -27.18 -3.50
CA LYS A 46 3.30 -26.64 -4.13
C LYS A 46 2.61 -25.61 -3.24
N GLU A 47 2.49 -25.89 -1.94
CA GLU A 47 1.89 -24.98 -0.96
C GLU A 47 2.68 -23.68 -0.86
N TYR A 48 4.01 -23.74 -0.78
CA TYR A 48 4.86 -22.55 -0.73
C TYR A 48 4.79 -21.68 -1.99
N LYS A 49 4.68 -22.31 -3.18
CA LYS A 49 4.49 -21.57 -4.42
C LYS A 49 3.14 -20.85 -4.44
N GLN A 50 2.08 -21.53 -4.00
CA GLN A 50 0.76 -20.92 -3.91
C GLN A 50 0.74 -19.75 -2.91
N GLU A 51 1.36 -19.92 -1.75
CA GLU A 51 1.47 -18.86 -0.74
C GLU A 51 2.25 -17.65 -1.28
N MET A 52 3.35 -17.90 -2.00
CA MET A 52 4.11 -16.84 -2.67
C MET A 52 3.26 -16.05 -3.67
N ASP A 53 2.42 -16.73 -4.46
CA ASP A 53 1.53 -16.08 -5.42
C ASP A 53 0.48 -15.20 -4.71
N LEU A 54 -0.06 -15.65 -3.58
CA LEU A 54 -1.00 -14.87 -2.76
C LEU A 54 -0.32 -13.61 -2.18
N LEU A 55 0.88 -13.73 -1.64
CA LEU A 55 1.64 -12.59 -1.12
C LEU A 55 1.97 -11.57 -2.23
N LEU A 56 2.27 -12.03 -3.45
CA LEU A 56 2.47 -11.14 -4.59
C LEU A 56 1.19 -10.41 -4.99
N GLN A 57 0.03 -11.08 -4.93
CA GLN A 57 -1.27 -10.44 -5.18
C GLN A 57 -1.59 -9.38 -4.12
N GLU A 58 -1.39 -9.68 -2.85
CA GLU A 58 -1.59 -8.73 -1.74
C GLU A 58 -0.69 -7.51 -1.87
N LYS A 59 0.60 -7.73 -2.19
CA LYS A 59 1.54 -6.65 -2.50
C LYS A 59 1.02 -5.75 -3.63
N MET A 60 0.46 -6.33 -4.69
CA MET A 60 -0.10 -5.54 -5.81
C MET A 60 -1.34 -4.76 -5.40
N ALA A 61 -2.21 -5.32 -4.56
CA ALA A 61 -3.35 -4.60 -4.00
C ALA A 61 -2.89 -3.35 -3.23
N HIS A 62 -1.89 -3.48 -2.36
CA HIS A 62 -1.35 -2.33 -1.62
C HIS A 62 -0.70 -1.27 -2.52
N VAL A 63 -0.04 -1.67 -3.61
CA VAL A 63 0.50 -0.70 -4.59
C VAL A 63 -0.61 0.12 -5.23
N GLU A 64 -1.75 -0.51 -5.54
CA GLU A 64 -2.91 0.21 -6.09
C GLU A 64 -3.56 1.14 -5.07
N GLU A 65 -3.67 0.72 -3.80
CA GLU A 65 -4.14 1.59 -2.71
C GLU A 65 -3.26 2.85 -2.58
N LEU A 66 -1.93 2.68 -2.60
CA LEU A 66 -1.00 3.81 -2.57
C LEU A 66 -1.17 4.73 -3.79
N ARG A 67 -1.47 4.17 -4.97
CA ARG A 67 -1.75 4.95 -6.18
C ARG A 67 -3.01 5.80 -6.04
N LEU A 68 -4.06 5.25 -5.42
CA LEU A 68 -5.30 5.99 -5.14
C LEU A 68 -5.08 7.11 -4.13
N ILE A 69 -4.38 6.84 -3.03
CA ILE A 69 -4.01 7.86 -2.03
C ILE A 69 -3.22 9.00 -2.70
N HIS A 70 -2.28 8.66 -3.58
CA HIS A 70 -1.53 9.69 -4.30
C HIS A 70 -2.42 10.54 -5.23
N ALA A 71 -3.40 9.93 -5.89
CA ALA A 71 -4.37 10.67 -6.70
C ALA A 71 -5.21 11.63 -5.84
N ASP A 72 -5.68 11.17 -4.68
CA ASP A 72 -6.46 12.00 -3.75
C ASP A 72 -5.64 13.19 -3.21
N ILE A 73 -4.36 12.96 -2.87
CA ILE A 73 -3.43 14.02 -2.47
C ILE A 73 -3.33 15.08 -3.58
N ASN A 74 -3.12 14.66 -4.82
CA ASN A 74 -3.01 15.59 -5.95
C ASN A 74 -4.30 16.41 -6.16
N VAL A 75 -5.47 15.81 -5.95
CA VAL A 75 -6.75 16.55 -6.00
C VAL A 75 -6.83 17.59 -4.89
N MET A 76 -6.43 17.23 -3.67
CA MET A 76 -6.40 18.14 -2.53
C MET A 76 -5.42 19.30 -2.73
N GLU A 77 -4.21 19.04 -3.23
CA GLU A 77 -3.21 20.07 -3.53
C GLU A 77 -3.74 21.08 -4.56
N ASN A 78 -4.36 20.59 -5.63
CA ASN A 78 -4.98 21.46 -6.63
C ASN A 78 -6.14 22.28 -6.06
N THR A 79 -6.94 21.68 -5.18
CA THR A 79 -8.06 22.36 -4.51
C THR A 79 -7.58 23.47 -3.58
N ILE A 80 -6.52 23.22 -2.81
CA ILE A 80 -5.90 24.22 -1.93
C ILE A 80 -5.36 25.37 -2.78
N LYS A 81 -4.58 25.08 -3.82
CA LYS A 81 -4.03 26.09 -4.72
C LYS A 81 -5.12 26.95 -5.37
N GLN A 82 -6.23 26.34 -5.79
CA GLN A 82 -7.37 27.07 -6.33
C GLN A 82 -8.00 27.99 -5.28
N SER A 83 -8.20 27.48 -4.06
CA SER A 83 -8.77 28.24 -2.95
C SER A 83 -7.89 29.41 -2.53
N GLU A 84 -6.56 29.25 -2.49
CA GLU A 84 -5.61 30.33 -2.24
C GLU A 84 -5.69 31.43 -3.31
N ASN A 85 -5.77 31.03 -4.58
CA ASN A 85 -5.93 31.99 -5.67
C ASN A 85 -7.25 32.78 -5.55
N ASP A 86 -8.34 32.10 -5.19
CA ASP A 86 -9.63 32.75 -5.03
C ASP A 86 -9.68 33.65 -3.80
N LEU A 87 -9.04 33.24 -2.70
CA LEU A 87 -8.83 34.08 -1.52
C LEU A 87 -8.06 35.35 -1.87
N ASN A 88 -6.98 35.25 -2.64
CA ASN A 88 -6.19 36.40 -3.09
C ASN A 88 -7.03 37.38 -3.93
N LYS A 89 -7.85 36.87 -4.86
CA LYS A 89 -8.76 37.72 -5.65
C LYS A 89 -9.79 38.42 -4.77
N LEU A 90 -10.37 37.72 -3.81
CA LEU A 90 -11.33 38.28 -2.86
C LEU A 90 -10.69 39.36 -1.99
N LEU A 91 -9.48 39.11 -1.50
CA LEU A 91 -8.71 40.08 -0.71
C LEU A 91 -8.43 41.35 -1.53
N GLU A 92 -7.97 41.20 -2.77
CA GLU A 92 -7.71 42.34 -3.67
C GLU A 92 -9.00 43.12 -3.96
N SER A 93 -10.10 42.42 -4.26
CA SER A 93 -11.40 43.06 -4.49
C SER A 93 -11.89 43.82 -3.25
N THR A 94 -11.70 43.25 -2.07
CA THR A 94 -12.13 43.87 -0.80
C THR A 94 -11.29 45.10 -0.49
N ARG A 95 -9.97 45.05 -0.73
CA ARG A 95 -9.07 46.21 -0.59
C ARG A 95 -9.48 47.35 -1.53
N ARG A 96 -9.75 47.07 -2.80
CA ARG A 96 -10.22 48.08 -3.76
C ARG A 96 -11.51 48.75 -3.32
N LEU A 97 -12.50 47.97 -2.87
CA LEU A 97 -13.76 48.52 -2.35
C LEU A 97 -13.56 49.35 -1.09
N HIS A 98 -12.64 48.94 -0.21
CA HIS A 98 -12.29 49.70 0.98
C HIS A 98 -11.64 51.05 0.64
N ASP A 99 -10.72 51.06 -0.32
CA ASP A 99 -10.08 52.27 -0.85
C ASP A 99 -11.10 53.23 -1.50
N GLU A 100 -12.17 52.71 -2.12
CA GLU A 100 -13.29 53.51 -2.65
C GLU A 100 -14.23 54.02 -1.54
N TYR A 101 -14.52 53.18 -0.54
CA TYR A 101 -15.43 53.49 0.57
C TYR A 101 -14.91 54.64 1.43
N LYS A 102 -13.63 54.62 1.80
CA LYS A 102 -13.03 55.57 2.74
C LYS A 102 -13.22 57.05 2.34
N PRO A 103 -12.82 57.51 1.13
CA PRO A 103 -13.03 58.89 0.72
C PRO A 103 -14.52 59.24 0.57
N LEU A 104 -15.36 58.28 0.16
CA LEU A 104 -16.79 58.50 0.05
C LEU A 104 -17.43 58.72 1.42
N LYS A 105 -17.07 57.91 2.42
CA LYS A 105 -17.50 58.08 3.81
C LYS A 105 -17.08 59.45 4.36
N GLU A 106 -15.82 59.82 4.17
CA GLU A 106 -15.30 61.12 4.59
C GLU A 106 -16.09 62.28 3.96
N HIS A 107 -16.44 62.18 2.68
CA HIS A 107 -17.27 63.16 2.00
C HIS A 107 -18.70 63.21 2.57
N VAL A 108 -19.33 62.07 2.80
CA VAL A 108 -20.67 61.98 3.41
C VAL A 108 -20.67 62.56 4.82
N ASP A 109 -19.67 62.23 5.64
CA ASP A 109 -19.51 62.77 6.99
C ASP A 109 -19.31 64.29 6.96
N ALA A 110 -18.53 64.82 6.02
CA ALA A 110 -18.39 66.26 5.83
C ALA A 110 -19.74 66.95 5.52
N LEU A 111 -20.54 66.38 4.61
CA LEU A 111 -21.88 66.89 4.29
C LEU A 111 -22.83 66.82 5.50
N ARG A 112 -22.83 65.71 6.24
CA ARG A 112 -23.64 65.54 7.48
C ARG A 112 -23.31 66.61 8.52
N MET A 113 -22.03 66.91 8.69
CA MET A 113 -21.58 67.94 9.64
C MET A 113 -22.09 69.35 9.26
N THR A 114 -22.20 69.69 7.96
CA THR A 114 -22.79 70.98 7.53
C THR A 114 -24.25 71.15 7.95
N LEU A 115 -24.95 70.04 8.19
CA LEU A 115 -26.35 69.97 8.62
C LEU A 115 -26.50 69.75 10.14
N GLY A 116 -25.40 69.72 10.89
CA GLY A 116 -25.41 69.46 12.35
C GLY A 116 -25.67 68.01 12.74
N LEU A 117 -25.54 67.06 11.82
CA LEU A 117 -25.70 65.62 12.10
C LEU A 117 -24.38 64.99 12.56
N GLN A 118 -24.47 63.90 13.35
CA GLN A 118 -23.31 63.12 13.78
C GLN A 118 -22.72 62.27 12.64
N ARG A 119 -21.42 61.97 12.72
CA ARG A 119 -20.69 61.09 11.79
C ARG A 119 -21.19 59.65 11.85
N LEU A 120 -21.00 58.92 10.75
CA LEU A 120 -21.31 57.50 10.65
C LEU A 120 -20.24 56.65 11.37
N PRO A 121 -20.61 55.47 11.92
CA PRO A 121 -19.67 54.51 12.48
C PRO A 121 -18.60 54.07 11.47
N ASP A 122 -17.40 53.76 11.97
CA ASP A 122 -16.29 53.22 11.19
C ASP A 122 -16.32 51.68 11.12
N LEU A 123 -15.58 51.12 10.17
CA LEU A 123 -15.44 49.68 9.93
C LEU A 123 -14.13 49.13 10.53
N CYS A 124 -13.70 49.61 11.70
CA CYS A 124 -12.38 49.33 12.25
C CYS A 124 -12.09 47.82 12.41
N GLU A 125 -13.07 47.02 12.83
CA GLU A 125 -12.89 45.57 13.01
C GLU A 125 -12.75 44.81 11.68
N GLU A 126 -13.38 45.32 10.61
CA GLU A 126 -13.27 44.77 9.26
C GLU A 126 -11.97 45.20 8.57
N GLU A 127 -11.48 46.40 8.87
CA GLU A 127 -10.19 46.93 8.37
C GLU A 127 -8.98 46.15 8.90
N GLU A 128 -9.03 45.71 10.17
CA GLU A 128 -8.00 44.85 10.75
C GLU A 128 -7.85 43.53 9.96
N LYS A 129 -8.95 43.01 9.40
CA LYS A 129 -8.95 41.76 8.61
C LYS A 129 -8.29 41.91 7.24
N LEU A 130 -8.20 43.14 6.71
CA LEU A 130 -7.50 43.43 5.44
C LEU A 130 -5.98 43.52 5.60
N SER A 131 -5.51 43.62 6.86
CA SER A 131 -4.12 43.83 7.25
C SER A 131 -3.37 42.53 7.55
N LEU A 132 -4.06 41.40 7.60
CA LEU A 132 -3.45 40.08 7.82
C LEU A 132 -2.73 39.62 6.54
N GLU A 133 -1.39 39.59 6.61
CA GLU A 133 -0.52 38.78 5.75
C GLU A 133 -0.48 37.32 6.23
#